data_AF-F8LAT2-F1
#
_entry.id   AF-F8LAT2-F1
#
_cell.length_a   1.000
_cell.length_b   1.000
_cell.length_c   1.000
_cell.angle_alpha   90.00
_cell.angle_beta   90.00
_cell.angle_gamma   90.00
#
_symmetry.space_group_name_H-M   'P 1'
#
loop_
_entity.id
_entity.type
_entity.pdbx_description
1 polymer ?
#
loop_
_entity_poly.entity_id
_entity_poly.type
_entity_poly.pdbx_seq_one_letter_code
_entity_poly.pdbx_strand_id
1 'polypeptide(L)'
;MKREPLALYLLRILTSFGLFAFMAMLYWSSSLVEEDLKSVRMELRQLRNDVRQLSFRTVFKRSAPTIRSSLGTVDDSHTHMNPDLPNLLSDDLFYEKTLPGLLPEEFEPVGTRKTASIGKPDNLHPFTNFSEALGWVSQCGVQLVRLKFGKYETMAPDMAVKIEERKRGSVGVPEFWIFLRDGVYWHPLTESMFGGKVKLAPLFLEKHQVTAHDFKFWFDAMMNPYLQEPGAVAMRNYLGEIEEIEVIDPLTFVVRWTPKKVNGRMRIKYVAKQMTGGLRALASHIYKRFPDGSKIIEDDSDPETYRTNSVWAQNFKEHWAKNIIPSCGAWIFEGISDRQISFRRNPDHYQPLDVLVQRSEVVFRNSPDSIWQDFQMGNVDSHDLRPDQLIELENFLKSDLYQEQERKGNGIGKLEYPARNYVYLG
;
A
#
# COMPACT_ATOMS: atom_id res chain seq x y z
N MET A 1 -80.94 18.17 -3.10
CA MET A 1 -79.63 17.77 -2.57
C MET A 1 -79.84 16.70 -1.50
N LYS A 2 -79.46 15.45 -1.79
CA LYS A 2 -79.63 14.32 -0.85
C LYS A 2 -78.67 14.52 0.33
N ARG A 3 -79.21 14.64 1.55
CA ARG A 3 -78.42 14.64 2.79
C ARG A 3 -77.84 13.24 2.96
N GLU A 4 -76.52 13.11 2.84
CA GLU A 4 -75.84 11.88 3.22
C GLU A 4 -76.09 11.61 4.72
N PRO A 5 -76.37 10.36 5.11
CA PRO A 5 -76.66 10.05 6.50
C PRO A 5 -75.39 10.25 7.34
N LEU A 6 -75.50 11.04 8.41
CA LEU A 6 -74.44 11.38 9.37
C LEU A 6 -73.61 10.17 9.84
N ALA A 7 -74.24 8.99 9.89
CA ALA A 7 -73.61 7.71 10.20
C ALA A 7 -72.49 7.31 9.22
N LEU A 8 -72.62 7.62 7.92
CA LEU A 8 -71.64 7.28 6.88
C LEU A 8 -70.38 8.14 7.00
N TYR A 9 -70.53 9.38 7.49
CA TYR A 9 -69.41 10.28 7.74
C TYR A 9 -68.60 9.86 8.98
N LEU A 10 -69.30 9.48 10.06
CA LEU A 10 -68.67 8.94 11.27
C LEU A 10 -67.93 7.63 11.00
N LEU A 11 -68.53 6.73 10.20
CA LEU A 11 -67.89 5.48 9.81
C LEU A 11 -66.59 5.72 9.01
N ARG A 12 -66.61 6.67 8.05
CA ARG A 12 -65.41 7.03 7.27
C ARG A 12 -64.29 7.57 8.16
N ILE A 13 -64.61 8.43 9.11
CA ILE A 13 -63.61 8.99 10.04
C ILE A 13 -62.99 7.88 10.90
N LEU A 14 -63.81 6.97 11.44
CA LEU A 14 -63.34 5.82 12.22
C LEU A 14 -62.45 4.88 11.39
N THR A 15 -62.81 4.58 10.15
CA THR A 15 -61.98 3.74 9.27
C THR A 15 -60.66 4.43 8.89
N SER A 16 -60.69 5.74 8.61
CA SER A 16 -59.46 6.48 8.29
C SER A 16 -58.53 6.58 9.48
N PHE A 17 -59.07 6.77 10.70
CA PHE A 17 -58.26 6.79 11.92
C PHE A 17 -57.68 5.41 12.25
N GLY A 18 -58.45 4.34 12.04
CA GLY A 18 -57.97 2.96 12.18
C GLY A 18 -56.82 2.64 11.21
N LEU A 19 -56.97 2.99 9.93
CA LEU A 19 -55.91 2.80 8.92
C LEU A 19 -54.65 3.61 9.26
N PHE A 20 -54.80 4.83 9.76
CA PHE A 20 -53.67 5.65 10.20
C PHE A 20 -52.94 5.02 11.39
N ALA A 21 -53.66 4.51 12.38
CA ALA A 21 -53.07 3.82 13.52
C ALA A 21 -52.31 2.54 13.11
N PHE A 22 -52.84 1.77 12.14
CA PHE A 22 -52.14 0.60 11.59
C PHE A 22 -50.86 0.97 10.84
N MET A 23 -50.85 2.05 10.05
CA MET A 23 -49.61 2.51 9.40
C MET A 23 -48.58 2.99 10.42
N ALA A 24 -49.00 3.69 11.48
CA ALA A 24 -48.09 4.11 12.54
C ALA A 24 -47.48 2.90 13.28
N MET A 25 -48.28 1.86 13.55
CA MET A 25 -47.78 0.62 14.14
C MET A 25 -46.81 -0.14 13.23
N LEU A 26 -47.09 -0.20 11.91
CA LEU A 26 -46.17 -0.82 10.95
C LEU A 26 -44.84 -0.06 10.85
N TYR A 27 -44.89 1.27 10.83
CA TYR A 27 -43.69 2.10 10.85
C TYR A 27 -42.87 1.86 12.12
N TRP A 28 -43.53 1.82 13.28
CA TRP A 28 -42.85 1.60 14.55
C TRP A 28 -42.26 0.19 14.67
N SER A 29 -42.98 -0.83 14.18
CA SER A 29 -42.47 -2.20 14.08
C SER A 29 -41.26 -2.29 13.15
N SER A 30 -41.26 -1.59 12.01
CA SER A 30 -40.12 -1.58 11.09
C SER A 30 -38.90 -0.91 11.71
N SER A 31 -39.09 0.18 12.45
CA SER A 31 -38.00 0.86 13.15
C SER A 31 -37.36 -0.03 14.22
N LEU A 32 -38.18 -0.77 14.96
CA LEU A 32 -37.70 -1.70 16.00
C LEU A 32 -36.89 -2.85 15.38
N VAL A 33 -37.37 -3.43 14.28
CA VAL A 33 -36.65 -4.49 13.56
C VAL A 33 -35.33 -3.98 12.97
N GLU A 34 -35.27 -2.72 12.52
CA GLU A 34 -34.03 -2.13 12.02
C GLU A 34 -33.00 -1.88 13.14
N GLU A 35 -33.46 -1.48 14.33
CA GLU A 35 -32.61 -1.35 15.52
C GLU A 35 -32.07 -2.70 15.99
N ASP A 36 -32.90 -3.73 16.03
CA ASP A 36 -32.50 -5.10 16.37
C ASP A 36 -31.52 -5.69 15.33
N LEU A 37 -31.74 -5.42 14.03
CA LEU A 37 -30.78 -5.82 12.98
C LEU A 37 -29.44 -5.09 13.12
N LYS A 38 -29.45 -3.82 13.55
CA LYS A 38 -28.21 -3.07 13.82
C LYS A 38 -27.49 -3.64 15.04
N SER A 39 -28.20 -3.98 16.11
CA SER A 39 -27.60 -4.56 17.32
C SER A 39 -26.98 -5.93 17.03
N VAL A 40 -27.70 -6.84 16.37
CA VAL A 40 -27.20 -8.17 15.98
C VAL A 40 -25.99 -8.06 15.05
N ARG A 41 -25.97 -7.08 14.14
CA ARG A 41 -24.82 -6.85 13.25
C ARG A 41 -23.60 -6.29 13.99
N MET A 42 -23.80 -5.53 15.06
CA MET A 42 -22.72 -5.09 15.95
C MET A 42 -22.19 -6.26 16.80
N GLU A 43 -23.07 -7.08 17.36
CA GLU A 43 -22.68 -8.28 18.12
C GLU A 43 -21.91 -9.28 17.26
N LEU A 44 -22.35 -9.53 16.02
CA LEU A 44 -21.62 -10.37 15.06
C LEU A 44 -20.24 -9.80 14.69
N ARG A 45 -20.09 -8.47 14.65
CA ARG A 45 -18.79 -7.83 14.43
C ARG A 45 -17.88 -7.99 15.65
N GLN A 46 -18.42 -7.85 16.87
CA GLN A 46 -17.67 -8.08 18.10
C GLN A 46 -17.24 -9.56 18.21
N LEU A 47 -18.15 -10.51 18.03
CA LEU A 47 -17.83 -11.95 18.01
C LEU A 47 -16.78 -12.31 16.96
N ARG A 48 -16.85 -11.74 15.76
CA ARG A 48 -15.82 -11.94 14.72
C ARG A 48 -14.46 -11.39 15.14
N ASN A 49 -14.44 -10.25 15.83
CA ASN A 49 -13.21 -9.65 16.34
C ASN A 49 -12.62 -10.47 17.49
N ASP A 50 -13.46 -10.99 18.39
CA ASP A 50 -13.05 -11.82 19.52
C ASP A 50 -12.50 -13.18 19.06
N VAL A 51 -13.16 -13.83 18.08
CA VAL A 51 -12.67 -15.08 17.47
C VAL A 51 -11.35 -14.85 16.73
N ARG A 52 -11.19 -13.71 16.03
CA ARG A 52 -9.91 -13.35 15.41
C ARG A 52 -8.83 -13.18 16.47
N GLN A 53 -9.07 -12.40 17.53
CA GLN A 53 -8.11 -12.20 18.62
C GLN A 53 -7.70 -13.50 19.31
N LEU A 54 -8.65 -14.43 19.54
CA LEU A 54 -8.37 -15.75 20.11
C LEU A 54 -7.54 -16.64 19.17
N SER A 55 -7.81 -16.60 17.86
CA SER A 55 -6.98 -17.30 16.87
C SER A 55 -5.56 -16.72 16.82
N PHE A 56 -5.41 -15.39 16.92
CA PHE A 56 -4.12 -14.71 16.93
C PHE A 56 -3.29 -15.06 18.18
N ARG A 57 -3.89 -15.08 19.38
CA ARG A 57 -3.18 -15.50 20.61
C ARG A 57 -2.67 -16.94 20.56
N THR A 58 -3.38 -17.82 19.87
CA THR A 58 -3.00 -19.24 19.74
C THR A 58 -1.84 -19.41 18.75
N VAL A 59 -1.76 -18.57 17.71
CA VAL A 59 -0.65 -18.55 16.74
C VAL A 59 0.61 -17.91 17.33
N PHE A 60 0.48 -16.80 18.07
CA PHE A 60 1.63 -16.09 18.66
C PHE A 60 2.39 -16.88 19.73
N LYS A 61 1.73 -17.78 20.49
CA LYS A 61 2.41 -18.63 21.49
C LYS A 61 3.30 -19.73 20.88
N ARG A 62 3.26 -19.96 19.57
CA ARG A 62 4.08 -20.99 18.90
C ARG A 62 5.32 -20.46 18.17
N SER A 63 5.53 -19.15 18.15
CA SER A 63 6.65 -18.55 17.43
C SER A 63 7.08 -17.26 18.12
N ALA A 64 7.81 -17.39 19.23
CA ALA A 64 8.72 -16.34 19.68
C ALA A 64 9.95 -16.41 18.76
N PRO A 65 10.22 -15.39 17.91
CA PRO A 65 11.43 -15.39 17.13
C PRO A 65 12.58 -14.95 18.04
N THR A 66 13.54 -15.84 18.24
CA THR A 66 14.86 -15.45 18.71
C THR A 66 15.41 -14.42 17.72
N ILE A 67 15.78 -13.23 18.19
CA ILE A 67 16.55 -12.25 17.43
C ILE A 67 17.91 -12.87 17.13
N ARG A 68 17.99 -13.70 16.09
CA ARG A 68 19.24 -14.05 15.44
C ARG A 68 19.42 -13.05 14.32
N SER A 69 20.38 -12.14 14.54
CA SER A 69 21.11 -11.50 13.46
C SER A 69 21.62 -12.60 12.53
N SER A 70 20.89 -12.87 11.46
CA SER A 70 21.43 -13.62 10.33
C SER A 70 22.28 -12.63 9.53
N LEU A 71 23.48 -12.33 10.03
CA LEU A 71 24.61 -12.17 9.12
C LEU A 71 24.74 -13.54 8.43
N GLY A 72 24.03 -13.69 7.32
CA GLY A 72 24.08 -14.88 6.50
C GLY A 72 25.52 -15.12 6.08
N THR A 73 26.01 -16.31 6.39
CA THR A 73 27.06 -16.96 5.63
C THR A 73 26.76 -16.77 4.14
N VAL A 74 27.77 -16.35 3.35
CA VAL A 74 27.69 -16.18 1.89
C VAL A 74 27.01 -17.41 1.30
N ASP A 75 25.73 -17.25 0.96
CA ASP A 75 24.89 -18.31 0.41
C ASP A 75 25.21 -18.42 -1.08
N ASP A 76 25.24 -19.63 -1.63
CA ASP A 76 25.54 -19.94 -3.04
C ASP A 76 24.51 -19.34 -4.02
N SER A 77 23.58 -18.49 -3.55
CA SER A 77 22.48 -17.88 -4.30
C SER A 77 22.91 -16.81 -5.31
N HIS A 78 24.12 -16.25 -5.20
CA HIS A 78 24.58 -15.14 -6.06
C HIS A 78 25.89 -15.45 -6.77
N THR A 79 25.86 -16.47 -7.63
CA THR A 79 27.00 -16.93 -8.45
C THR A 79 27.68 -15.84 -9.28
N HIS A 80 26.93 -14.80 -9.66
CA HIS A 80 27.42 -13.69 -10.49
C HIS A 80 27.99 -12.51 -9.69
N MET A 81 27.94 -12.54 -8.36
CA MET A 81 28.43 -11.44 -7.51
C MET A 81 29.96 -11.41 -7.49
N ASN A 82 30.55 -10.22 -7.70
CA ASN A 82 32.00 -10.07 -7.69
C ASN A 82 32.48 -9.49 -6.35
N PRO A 83 33.23 -10.25 -5.51
CA PRO A 83 33.66 -9.77 -4.20
C PRO A 83 34.63 -8.58 -4.26
N ASP A 84 35.37 -8.42 -5.35
CA ASP A 84 36.35 -7.34 -5.53
C ASP A 84 35.71 -6.01 -5.93
N LEU A 85 34.44 -6.03 -6.36
CA LEU A 85 33.71 -4.82 -6.72
C LEU A 85 32.97 -4.22 -5.53
N PRO A 86 33.05 -2.90 -5.33
CA PRO A 86 32.40 -2.23 -4.20
C PRO A 86 30.88 -2.30 -4.33
N ASN A 87 30.20 -2.44 -3.19
CA ASN A 87 28.76 -2.24 -3.12
C ASN A 87 28.46 -0.73 -3.21
N LEU A 88 27.57 -0.35 -4.13
CA LEU A 88 27.07 1.03 -4.21
C LEU A 88 26.11 1.38 -3.06
N LEU A 89 25.63 0.36 -2.33
CA LEU A 89 24.79 0.46 -1.16
C LEU A 89 25.64 0.40 0.11
N SER A 90 25.17 1.05 1.16
CA SER A 90 25.80 0.97 2.48
C SER A 90 24.73 1.02 3.55
N ASP A 91 25.02 0.46 4.73
CA ASP A 91 23.97 0.26 5.72
C ASP A 91 23.47 1.56 6.37
N ASP A 92 22.21 1.55 6.79
CA ASP A 92 21.58 2.67 7.46
C ASP A 92 21.68 2.53 8.98
N LEU A 93 22.60 3.28 9.59
CA LEU A 93 22.84 3.30 11.03
C LEU A 93 21.59 3.59 11.85
N PHE A 94 20.60 4.30 11.29
CA PHE A 94 19.36 4.54 12.00
C PHE A 94 18.63 3.22 12.28
N TYR A 95 18.43 2.40 11.25
CA TYR A 95 17.73 1.13 11.39
C TYR A 95 18.59 0.05 12.07
N GLU A 96 19.91 0.08 11.90
CA GLU A 96 20.81 -0.89 12.52
C GLU A 96 21.04 -0.66 14.01
N LYS A 97 21.09 0.61 14.45
CA LYS A 97 21.56 0.96 15.80
C LYS A 97 20.62 1.91 16.52
N THR A 98 20.22 3.02 15.90
CA THR A 98 19.45 4.06 16.58
C THR A 98 18.05 3.59 16.95
N LEU A 99 17.28 3.08 15.98
CA LEU A 99 15.91 2.64 16.20
C LEU A 99 15.81 1.49 17.22
N PRO A 100 16.61 0.41 17.13
CA PRO A 100 16.63 -0.61 18.18
C PRO A 100 16.93 -0.04 19.57
N GLY A 101 17.84 0.94 19.68
CA GLY A 101 18.17 1.58 20.95
C GLY A 101 17.12 2.56 21.49
N LEU A 102 16.16 2.99 20.65
CA LEU A 102 15.01 3.81 21.06
C LEU A 102 13.84 2.97 21.56
N LEU A 103 13.84 1.67 21.28
CA LEU A 103 12.76 0.76 21.63
C LEU A 103 13.10 0.00 22.93
N PRO A 104 12.10 -0.33 23.77
CA PRO A 104 12.30 -1.26 24.88
C PRO A 104 12.84 -2.62 24.42
N GLU A 105 13.60 -3.32 25.27
CA GLU A 105 14.19 -4.64 24.91
C GLU A 105 13.13 -5.67 24.47
N GLU A 106 11.95 -5.63 25.07
CA GLU A 106 10.81 -6.50 24.77
C GLU A 106 9.78 -5.83 23.84
N PHE A 107 10.22 -4.89 23.00
CA PHE A 107 9.31 -4.19 22.09
C PHE A 107 8.66 -5.17 21.10
N GLU A 108 7.33 -5.23 21.13
CA GLU A 108 6.52 -5.88 20.12
C GLU A 108 5.65 -4.85 19.39
N PRO A 109 5.60 -4.88 18.05
CA PRO A 109 4.62 -4.10 17.31
C PRO A 109 3.22 -4.48 17.76
N VAL A 110 2.50 -3.54 18.35
CA VAL A 110 1.12 -3.69 18.85
C VAL A 110 0.26 -2.51 18.40
N GLY A 111 -1.05 -2.67 18.46
CA GLY A 111 -2.00 -1.60 18.18
C GLY A 111 -2.31 -1.36 16.70
N THR A 112 -3.25 -0.44 16.48
CA THR A 112 -3.70 -0.01 15.15
C THR A 112 -3.44 1.47 15.02
N ARG A 113 -2.68 1.86 14.00
CA ARG A 113 -2.55 3.26 13.61
C ARG A 113 -3.74 3.65 12.73
N LYS A 114 -4.50 4.65 13.14
CA LYS A 114 -5.62 5.22 12.40
C LYS A 114 -5.23 6.58 11.86
N THR A 115 -5.29 6.75 10.55
CA THR A 115 -5.11 8.05 9.90
C THR A 115 -6.31 8.33 9.00
N ALA A 116 -6.38 9.53 8.43
CA ALA A 116 -7.40 9.88 7.46
C ALA A 116 -6.80 10.31 6.12
N SER A 117 -7.62 10.22 5.08
CA SER A 117 -7.36 10.67 3.73
C SER A 117 -8.59 11.45 3.23
N ILE A 118 -8.34 12.44 2.37
CA ILE A 118 -9.41 13.20 1.71
C ILE A 118 -9.84 12.44 0.45
N GLY A 119 -11.10 12.00 0.45
CA GLY A 119 -11.68 11.21 -0.61
C GLY A 119 -11.24 9.75 -0.57
N LYS A 120 -11.80 8.98 -1.51
CA LYS A 120 -11.41 7.59 -1.78
C LYS A 120 -10.89 7.56 -3.21
N PRO A 121 -9.77 6.89 -3.50
CA PRO A 121 -9.34 6.74 -4.88
C PRO A 121 -10.30 5.83 -5.65
N ASP A 122 -10.50 6.13 -6.93
CA ASP A 122 -11.35 5.34 -7.82
C ASP A 122 -10.87 3.89 -7.97
N ASN A 123 -9.54 3.69 -7.92
CA ASN A 123 -8.88 2.40 -7.98
C ASN A 123 -7.50 2.45 -7.29
N LEU A 124 -6.86 1.28 -7.16
CA LEU A 124 -5.53 1.08 -6.59
C LEU A 124 -4.52 0.62 -7.66
N HIS A 125 -4.73 1.03 -8.92
CA HIS A 125 -3.86 0.62 -10.03
C HIS A 125 -2.40 1.03 -9.73
N PRO A 126 -1.41 0.16 -10.00
CA PRO A 126 -0.01 0.42 -9.64
C PRO A 126 0.62 1.66 -10.31
N PHE A 127 -0.04 2.20 -11.34
CA PHE A 127 0.34 3.44 -12.04
C PHE A 127 -0.71 4.56 -11.93
N THR A 128 -1.55 4.54 -10.90
CA THR A 128 -2.50 5.61 -10.59
C THR A 128 -1.79 6.96 -10.35
N ASN A 129 -2.50 8.08 -10.53
CA ASN A 129 -2.02 9.42 -10.16
C ASN A 129 -2.42 9.86 -8.75
N PHE A 130 -3.21 9.05 -8.04
CA PHE A 130 -3.61 9.34 -6.67
C PHE A 130 -2.44 9.09 -5.72
N SER A 131 -1.85 10.17 -5.19
CA SER A 131 -0.57 10.15 -4.45
C SER A 131 -0.59 9.22 -3.24
N GLU A 132 -1.67 9.22 -2.46
CA GLU A 132 -1.78 8.37 -1.27
C GLU A 132 -1.90 6.88 -1.65
N ALA A 133 -2.59 6.57 -2.75
CA ALA A 133 -2.72 5.22 -3.27
C ALA A 133 -1.37 4.69 -3.76
N LEU A 134 -0.57 5.53 -4.45
CA LEU A 134 0.82 5.20 -4.78
C LEU A 134 1.66 4.97 -3.51
N GLY A 135 1.42 5.74 -2.45
CA GLY A 135 2.03 5.55 -1.14
C GLY A 135 1.71 4.18 -0.55
N TRP A 136 0.44 3.77 -0.59
CA TRP A 136 0.00 2.45 -0.13
C TRP A 136 0.58 1.31 -0.97
N VAL A 137 0.58 1.46 -2.30
CA VAL A 137 1.22 0.50 -3.21
C VAL A 137 2.71 0.37 -2.89
N SER A 138 3.40 1.48 -2.64
CA SER A 138 4.82 1.46 -2.27
C SER A 138 5.07 0.79 -0.91
N GLN A 139 4.16 0.91 0.05
CA GLN A 139 4.26 0.29 1.37
C GLN A 139 4.00 -1.23 1.34
N CYS A 140 3.17 -1.67 0.39
CA CYS A 140 2.88 -3.08 0.16
C CYS A 140 3.85 -3.74 -0.84
N GLY A 141 4.58 -2.96 -1.65
CA GLY A 141 5.61 -3.46 -2.56
C GLY A 141 7.02 -3.32 -1.99
N VAL A 142 8.00 -3.74 -2.77
CA VAL A 142 9.44 -3.55 -2.49
C VAL A 142 10.09 -2.67 -3.55
N GLN A 143 11.15 -1.97 -3.15
CA GLN A 143 12.03 -1.23 -4.04
C GLN A 143 13.43 -1.83 -3.99
N LEU A 144 14.29 -1.55 -4.98
CA LEU A 144 15.66 -2.06 -4.93
C LEU A 144 16.43 -1.49 -3.75
N VAL A 145 16.28 -0.19 -3.50
CA VAL A 145 17.00 0.51 -2.45
C VAL A 145 16.06 1.37 -1.64
N ARG A 146 16.50 1.72 -0.43
CA ARG A 146 15.91 2.82 0.35
C ARG A 146 16.90 3.95 0.50
N LEU A 147 16.38 5.15 0.72
CA LEU A 147 17.23 6.28 1.10
C LEU A 147 17.55 6.18 2.59
N LYS A 148 18.81 6.47 2.93
CA LYS A 148 19.24 6.50 4.32
C LYS A 148 18.52 7.58 5.11
N PHE A 149 18.13 7.24 6.33
CA PHE A 149 17.50 8.18 7.25
C PHE A 149 18.41 9.39 7.49
N GLY A 150 17.88 10.59 7.23
CA GLY A 150 18.59 11.85 7.43
C GLY A 150 19.80 12.10 6.52
N LYS A 151 20.05 11.28 5.49
CA LYS A 151 21.18 11.46 4.56
C LYS A 151 20.70 11.60 3.12
N TYR A 152 20.95 12.77 2.55
CA TYR A 152 20.58 13.09 1.17
C TYR A 152 21.29 12.18 0.16
N GLU A 153 20.55 11.71 -0.86
CA GLU A 153 21.04 10.92 -2.00
C GLU A 153 21.91 9.69 -1.65
N THR A 154 21.83 9.19 -0.41
CA THR A 154 22.61 8.03 0.03
C THR A 154 21.70 6.81 0.10
N MET A 155 22.07 5.74 -0.59
CA MET A 155 21.25 4.52 -0.70
C MET A 155 21.70 3.46 0.31
N ALA A 156 20.73 2.75 0.86
CA ALA A 156 20.89 1.57 1.69
C ALA A 156 20.15 0.36 1.09
N PRO A 157 20.56 -0.86 1.45
CA PRO A 157 19.88 -2.09 1.03
C PRO A 157 18.38 -2.09 1.36
N ASP A 158 17.58 -2.55 0.41
CA ASP A 158 16.17 -2.89 0.57
C ASP A 158 15.93 -4.28 -0.03
N MET A 159 15.30 -4.40 -1.21
CA MET A 159 15.27 -5.67 -1.95
C MET A 159 16.64 -6.02 -2.55
N ALA A 160 17.43 -5.04 -3.00
CA ALA A 160 18.80 -5.28 -3.44
C ALA A 160 19.74 -5.36 -2.23
N VAL A 161 20.47 -6.46 -2.10
CA VAL A 161 21.54 -6.61 -1.10
C VAL A 161 22.85 -5.99 -1.57
N LYS A 162 23.05 -5.96 -2.90
CA LYS A 162 24.22 -5.34 -3.53
C LYS A 162 23.84 -4.74 -4.88
N ILE A 163 24.42 -3.58 -5.18
CA ILE A 163 24.49 -3.05 -6.54
C ILE A 163 25.96 -2.83 -6.89
N GLU A 164 26.40 -3.39 -8.01
CA GLU A 164 27.75 -3.18 -8.55
C GLU A 164 27.68 -2.28 -9.79
N GLU A 165 28.64 -1.38 -9.91
CA GLU A 165 28.89 -0.66 -11.17
C GLU A 165 29.96 -1.41 -11.95
N ARG A 166 29.60 -1.93 -13.14
CA ARG A 166 30.53 -2.57 -14.07
C ARG A 166 30.71 -1.73 -15.32
N LYS A 167 31.83 -1.91 -16.01
CA LYS A 167 32.12 -1.20 -17.26
C LYS A 167 31.84 -2.12 -18.44
N ARG A 168 30.89 -1.71 -19.29
CA ARG A 168 30.51 -2.38 -20.53
C ARG A 168 31.41 -1.94 -21.70
N GLY A 169 31.95 -2.92 -22.41
CA GLY A 169 32.72 -2.73 -23.64
C GLY A 169 34.03 -1.96 -23.49
N SER A 170 34.72 -1.74 -24.60
CA SER A 170 36.02 -1.02 -24.64
C SER A 170 35.92 0.46 -24.27
N VAL A 171 34.73 1.05 -24.38
CA VAL A 171 34.46 2.47 -24.10
C VAL A 171 34.16 2.71 -22.61
N GLY A 172 33.94 1.64 -21.83
CA GLY A 172 33.77 1.71 -20.38
C GLY A 172 32.48 2.39 -19.92
N VAL A 173 31.38 2.22 -20.65
CA VAL A 173 30.07 2.75 -20.26
C VAL A 173 29.58 1.99 -19.02
N PRO A 174 29.13 2.67 -17.95
CA PRO A 174 28.64 1.98 -16.77
C PRO A 174 27.37 1.18 -17.05
N GLU A 175 27.30 -0.02 -16.47
CA GLU A 175 26.08 -0.81 -16.29
C GLU A 175 25.95 -1.21 -14.82
N PHE A 176 24.72 -1.37 -14.35
CA PHE A 176 24.46 -1.68 -12.95
C PHE A 176 24.02 -3.13 -12.82
N TRP A 177 24.75 -3.91 -12.04
CA TRP A 177 24.41 -5.29 -11.69
C TRP A 177 23.73 -5.29 -10.33
N ILE A 178 22.53 -5.87 -10.26
CA ILE A 178 21.67 -5.85 -9.09
C ILE A 178 21.52 -7.28 -8.59
N PHE A 179 21.77 -7.46 -7.30
CA PHE A 179 21.64 -8.73 -6.60
C PHE A 179 20.54 -8.61 -5.57
N LEU A 180 19.49 -9.41 -5.76
CA LEU A 180 18.26 -9.37 -4.97
C LEU A 180 18.36 -10.27 -3.74
N ARG A 181 17.67 -9.89 -2.68
CA ARG A 181 17.47 -10.71 -1.48
C ARG A 181 16.67 -11.98 -1.84
N ASP A 182 17.17 -13.13 -1.40
CA ASP A 182 16.41 -14.38 -1.46
C ASP A 182 15.32 -14.42 -0.36
N GLY A 183 14.26 -15.19 -0.58
CA GLY A 183 13.23 -15.44 0.43
C GLY A 183 12.22 -14.30 0.65
N VAL A 184 12.08 -13.37 -0.31
CA VAL A 184 11.00 -12.37 -0.30
C VAL A 184 9.85 -12.87 -1.18
N TYR A 185 8.62 -12.83 -0.68
CA TYR A 185 7.47 -13.43 -1.33
C TYR A 185 6.29 -12.46 -1.44
N TRP A 186 5.63 -12.48 -2.59
CA TRP A 186 4.26 -12.02 -2.74
C TRP A 186 3.33 -12.87 -1.86
N HIS A 187 2.54 -12.20 -1.02
CA HIS A 187 1.55 -12.85 -0.17
C HIS A 187 0.37 -13.36 -1.01
N PRO A 188 -0.23 -14.50 -0.64
CA PRO A 188 -1.45 -15.01 -1.25
C PRO A 188 -2.55 -13.96 -1.29
N LEU A 189 -3.27 -13.91 -2.41
CA LEU A 189 -4.50 -13.15 -2.51
C LEU A 189 -5.63 -13.89 -1.79
N THR A 190 -6.64 -13.15 -1.36
CA THR A 190 -7.87 -13.73 -0.80
C THR A 190 -9.08 -13.15 -1.49
N GLU A 191 -10.12 -13.96 -1.69
CA GLU A 191 -11.37 -13.51 -2.33
C GLU A 191 -12.05 -12.36 -1.55
N SER A 192 -11.80 -12.26 -0.24
CA SER A 192 -12.28 -11.15 0.58
C SER A 192 -11.75 -9.79 0.15
N MET A 193 -10.55 -9.73 -0.45
CA MET A 193 -9.99 -8.50 -1.01
C MET A 193 -10.85 -7.95 -2.17
N PHE A 194 -11.62 -8.82 -2.82
CA PHE A 194 -12.50 -8.50 -3.96
C PHE A 194 -13.98 -8.39 -3.56
N GLY A 195 -14.28 -8.43 -2.26
CA GLY A 195 -15.65 -8.47 -1.76
C GLY A 195 -16.42 -9.72 -2.22
N GLY A 196 -15.73 -10.83 -2.50
CA GLY A 196 -16.33 -12.08 -2.97
C GLY A 196 -16.80 -12.07 -4.44
N LYS A 197 -16.48 -11.03 -5.21
CA LYS A 197 -16.93 -10.90 -6.61
C LYS A 197 -16.07 -11.64 -7.63
N VAL A 198 -14.87 -12.06 -7.23
CA VAL A 198 -13.87 -12.67 -8.11
C VAL A 198 -13.48 -14.02 -7.54
N LYS A 199 -13.63 -15.07 -8.35
CA LYS A 199 -13.12 -16.41 -8.04
C LYS A 199 -11.68 -16.52 -8.55
N LEU A 200 -10.77 -16.92 -7.67
CA LEU A 200 -9.34 -16.97 -7.97
C LEU A 200 -8.88 -18.39 -8.32
N ALA A 201 -8.02 -18.51 -9.32
CA ALA A 201 -7.27 -19.73 -9.60
C ALA A 201 -6.34 -20.11 -8.42
N PRO A 202 -6.04 -21.41 -8.23
CA PRO A 202 -5.19 -21.88 -7.14
C PRO A 202 -3.83 -21.17 -7.05
N LEU A 203 -3.23 -20.84 -8.20
CA LEU A 203 -1.93 -20.18 -8.23
C LEU A 203 -1.92 -18.83 -7.48
N PHE A 204 -3.05 -18.12 -7.38
CA PHE A 204 -3.11 -16.84 -6.66
C PHE A 204 -3.25 -16.99 -5.14
N LEU A 205 -3.47 -18.21 -4.66
CA LEU A 205 -3.65 -18.55 -3.24
C LEU A 205 -2.35 -19.04 -2.59
N GLU A 206 -1.25 -19.01 -3.34
CA GLU A 206 0.08 -19.49 -2.92
C GLU A 206 1.06 -18.31 -2.81
N LYS A 207 2.15 -18.51 -2.05
CA LYS A 207 3.26 -17.55 -2.02
C LYS A 207 4.06 -17.67 -3.32
N HIS A 208 4.40 -16.53 -3.92
CA HIS A 208 5.28 -16.45 -5.09
C HIS A 208 6.52 -15.65 -4.76
N GLN A 209 7.70 -16.18 -5.03
CA GLN A 209 8.93 -15.46 -4.78
C GLN A 209 9.01 -14.21 -5.66
N VAL A 210 9.45 -13.08 -5.08
CA VAL A 210 9.79 -11.88 -5.82
C VAL A 210 11.11 -12.13 -6.55
N THR A 211 11.10 -11.93 -7.87
CA THR A 211 12.28 -12.21 -8.71
C THR A 211 12.65 -11.02 -9.59
N ALA A 212 13.82 -11.09 -10.21
CA ALA A 212 14.28 -10.16 -11.24
C ALA A 212 13.25 -9.94 -12.37
N HIS A 213 12.47 -10.97 -12.70
CA HIS A 213 11.40 -10.87 -13.70
C HIS A 213 10.29 -9.90 -13.30
N ASP A 214 10.00 -9.72 -12.00
CA ASP A 214 8.98 -8.77 -11.54
C ASP A 214 9.44 -7.32 -11.72
N PHE A 215 10.74 -7.05 -11.61
CA PHE A 215 11.34 -5.73 -11.87
C PHE A 215 11.40 -5.41 -13.36
N LYS A 216 11.84 -6.37 -14.19
CA LYS A 216 11.76 -6.24 -15.65
C LYS A 216 10.32 -6.01 -16.09
N PHE A 217 9.38 -6.80 -15.57
CA PHE A 217 7.97 -6.67 -15.92
C PHE A 217 7.37 -5.32 -15.51
N TRP A 218 7.71 -4.79 -14.33
CA TRP A 218 7.30 -3.43 -13.94
C TRP A 218 7.80 -2.37 -14.94
N PHE A 219 9.08 -2.46 -15.34
CA PHE A 219 9.66 -1.53 -16.30
C PHE A 219 9.01 -1.65 -17.68
N ASP A 220 8.82 -2.87 -18.18
CA ASP A 220 8.20 -3.13 -19.48
C ASP A 220 6.75 -2.63 -19.50
N ALA A 221 5.99 -2.90 -18.44
CA ALA A 221 4.64 -2.38 -18.24
C ALA A 221 4.61 -0.84 -18.28
N MET A 222 5.51 -0.20 -17.53
CA MET A 222 5.62 1.25 -17.48
C MET A 222 6.01 1.84 -18.85
N MET A 223 6.93 1.21 -19.58
CA MET A 223 7.39 1.66 -20.90
C MET A 223 6.40 1.38 -22.04
N ASN A 224 5.36 0.58 -21.81
CA ASN A 224 4.43 0.22 -22.87
C ASN A 224 3.65 1.42 -23.42
N PRO A 225 3.79 1.79 -24.71
CA PRO A 225 3.21 3.02 -25.26
C PRO A 225 1.68 3.00 -25.31
N TYR A 226 1.04 1.83 -25.21
CA TYR A 226 -0.42 1.70 -25.16
C TYR A 226 -0.98 1.88 -23.74
N LEU A 227 -0.13 1.81 -22.71
CA LEU A 227 -0.52 2.13 -21.34
C LEU A 227 -0.47 3.64 -21.13
N GLN A 228 -1.62 4.25 -20.86
CA GLN A 228 -1.76 5.71 -20.71
C GLN A 228 -2.12 6.13 -19.28
N GLU A 229 -1.92 5.22 -18.32
CA GLU A 229 -2.07 5.52 -16.90
C GLU A 229 -1.12 6.66 -16.51
N PRO A 230 -1.59 7.76 -15.88
CA PRO A 230 -0.78 8.96 -15.76
C PRO A 230 0.51 8.75 -14.95
N GLY A 231 0.50 7.84 -13.97
CA GLY A 231 1.71 7.47 -13.22
C GLY A 231 2.76 6.80 -14.10
N ALA A 232 2.35 5.97 -15.07
CA ALA A 232 3.27 5.35 -16.02
C ALA A 232 3.84 6.40 -16.99
N VAL A 233 2.98 7.26 -17.55
CA VAL A 233 3.39 8.34 -18.45
C VAL A 233 4.38 9.29 -17.78
N ALA A 234 4.12 9.70 -16.54
CA ALA A 234 5.03 10.55 -15.78
C ALA A 234 6.38 9.88 -15.53
N MET A 235 6.39 8.58 -15.20
CA MET A 235 7.62 7.85 -14.87
C MET A 235 8.56 7.65 -16.09
N ARG A 236 8.01 7.59 -17.30
CA ARG A 236 8.81 7.52 -18.56
C ARG A 236 9.78 8.69 -18.71
N ASN A 237 9.45 9.87 -18.19
CA ASN A 237 10.37 11.03 -18.23
C ASN A 237 11.66 10.79 -17.44
N TYR A 238 11.61 9.93 -16.42
CA TYR A 238 12.74 9.63 -15.55
C TYR A 238 13.50 8.40 -16.02
N LEU A 239 12.78 7.36 -16.43
CA LEU A 239 13.30 6.02 -16.73
C LEU A 239 13.40 5.67 -18.22
N GLY A 240 12.90 6.52 -19.12
CA GLY A 240 12.91 6.24 -20.57
C GLY A 240 14.29 6.23 -21.24
N GLU A 241 15.35 6.59 -20.51
CA GLU A 241 16.74 6.44 -20.96
C GLU A 241 17.37 5.11 -20.51
N ILE A 242 16.63 4.23 -19.84
CA ILE A 242 17.04 2.83 -19.67
C ILE A 242 16.89 2.14 -21.04
N GLU A 243 18.01 1.66 -21.57
CA GLU A 243 18.10 0.89 -22.82
C GLU A 243 17.54 -0.51 -22.61
N GLU A 244 17.90 -1.13 -21.48
CA GLU A 244 17.61 -2.54 -21.23
C GLU A 244 17.61 -2.87 -19.74
N ILE A 245 16.72 -3.80 -19.37
CA ILE A 245 16.81 -4.59 -18.14
C ILE A 245 16.94 -6.05 -18.55
N GLU A 246 18.13 -6.62 -18.38
CA GLU A 246 18.43 -8.01 -18.71
C GLU A 246 18.37 -8.86 -17.44
N VAL A 247 17.50 -9.87 -17.43
CA VAL A 247 17.44 -10.84 -16.35
C VAL A 247 18.49 -11.92 -16.60
N ILE A 248 19.44 -12.05 -15.67
CA ILE A 248 20.52 -13.07 -15.75
C ILE A 248 20.02 -14.37 -15.12
N ASP A 249 19.39 -14.26 -13.95
CA ASP A 249 18.79 -15.34 -13.18
C ASP A 249 17.67 -14.78 -12.27
N PRO A 250 16.93 -15.61 -11.50
CA PRO A 250 15.82 -15.12 -10.66
C PRO A 250 16.18 -14.04 -9.63
N LEU A 251 17.44 -13.94 -9.19
CA LEU A 251 17.91 -13.00 -8.18
C LEU A 251 18.96 -12.01 -8.71
N THR A 252 19.30 -12.06 -9.99
CA THR A 252 20.28 -11.17 -10.61
C THR A 252 19.77 -10.57 -11.91
N PHE A 253 19.88 -9.25 -12.06
CA PHE A 253 19.64 -8.58 -13.33
C PHE A 253 20.56 -7.38 -13.53
N VAL A 254 20.66 -6.95 -14.79
CA VAL A 254 21.51 -5.85 -15.22
C VAL A 254 20.64 -4.73 -15.79
N VAL A 255 20.94 -3.49 -15.38
CA VAL A 255 20.28 -2.29 -15.89
C VAL A 255 21.28 -1.49 -16.71
N ARG A 256 20.91 -1.22 -17.97
CA ARG A 256 21.74 -0.48 -18.92
C ARG A 256 21.06 0.80 -19.32
N TRP A 257 21.79 1.90 -19.25
CA TRP A 257 21.30 3.23 -19.63
C TRP A 257 21.90 3.65 -20.97
N THR A 258 21.10 4.33 -21.78
CA THR A 258 21.51 4.88 -23.08
C THR A 258 22.66 5.87 -22.88
N PRO A 259 23.86 5.60 -23.41
CA PRO A 259 24.98 6.51 -23.27
C PRO A 259 24.88 7.65 -24.29
N LYS A 260 25.26 8.86 -23.87
CA LYS A 260 25.32 10.06 -24.71
C LYS A 260 26.75 10.57 -24.77
N LYS A 261 27.16 11.07 -25.95
CA LYS A 261 28.49 11.68 -26.13
C LYS A 261 28.47 13.10 -25.56
N VAL A 262 29.21 13.33 -24.48
CA VAL A 262 29.37 14.64 -23.84
C VAL A 262 30.86 14.96 -23.75
N ASN A 263 31.29 16.07 -24.36
CA ASN A 263 32.70 16.49 -24.43
C ASN A 263 33.64 15.36 -24.90
N GLY A 264 33.22 14.64 -25.94
CA GLY A 264 34.02 13.55 -26.54
C GLY A 264 34.01 12.22 -25.77
N ARG A 265 33.37 12.14 -24.59
CA ARG A 265 33.27 10.91 -23.78
C ARG A 265 31.84 10.38 -23.74
N MET A 266 31.68 9.06 -23.78
CA MET A 266 30.37 8.44 -23.55
C MET A 266 30.03 8.51 -22.07
N ARG A 267 28.85 9.03 -21.74
CA ARG A 267 28.35 9.16 -20.37
C ARG A 267 26.87 8.80 -20.30
N ILE A 268 26.45 8.23 -19.20
CA ILE A 268 25.03 8.05 -18.88
C ILE A 268 24.52 9.23 -18.06
N LYS A 269 23.20 9.34 -17.93
CA LYS A 269 22.54 10.39 -17.13
C LYS A 269 23.08 10.39 -15.70
N TYR A 270 23.34 11.56 -15.12
CA TYR A 270 23.87 11.69 -13.75
C TYR A 270 23.01 10.95 -12.72
N VAL A 271 21.69 11.03 -12.85
CA VAL A 271 20.73 10.37 -11.94
C VAL A 271 20.55 8.87 -12.20
N ALA A 272 21.24 8.28 -13.19
CA ALA A 272 21.05 6.88 -13.58
C ALA A 272 21.20 5.90 -12.42
N LYS A 273 22.20 6.12 -11.55
CA LYS A 273 22.43 5.32 -10.34
C LYS A 273 21.23 5.37 -9.39
N GLN A 274 20.75 6.57 -9.06
CA GLN A 274 19.63 6.75 -8.14
C GLN A 274 18.31 6.23 -8.74
N MET A 275 18.09 6.49 -10.03
CA MET A 275 16.89 6.03 -10.74
C MET A 275 16.87 4.51 -10.92
N THR A 276 18.04 3.87 -11.08
CA THR A 276 18.16 2.40 -11.02
C THR A 276 17.69 1.90 -9.67
N GLY A 277 18.13 2.50 -8.56
CA GLY A 277 17.65 2.14 -7.22
C GLY A 277 16.15 2.33 -7.01
N GLY A 278 15.52 3.24 -7.77
CA GLY A 278 14.08 3.50 -7.72
C GLY A 278 13.19 2.52 -8.48
N LEU A 279 13.77 1.50 -9.13
CA LEU A 279 13.01 0.43 -9.77
C LEU A 279 12.19 -0.36 -8.74
N ARG A 280 11.00 -0.79 -9.17
CA ARG A 280 10.00 -1.47 -8.32
C ARG A 280 9.66 -2.83 -8.91
N ALA A 281 9.19 -3.74 -8.05
CA ALA A 281 8.64 -5.00 -8.49
C ALA A 281 7.15 -4.87 -8.83
N LEU A 282 6.70 -5.55 -9.87
CA LEU A 282 5.28 -5.73 -10.20
C LEU A 282 4.99 -7.22 -10.27
N ALA A 283 3.98 -7.70 -9.53
CA ALA A 283 3.64 -9.11 -9.43
C ALA A 283 3.26 -9.72 -10.79
N SER A 284 4.25 -10.25 -11.51
CA SER A 284 4.09 -10.71 -12.89
C SER A 284 3.12 -11.89 -12.98
N HIS A 285 3.15 -12.79 -11.99
CA HIS A 285 2.22 -13.91 -11.91
C HIS A 285 0.74 -13.48 -11.81
N ILE A 286 0.44 -12.26 -11.33
CA ILE A 286 -0.91 -11.69 -11.25
C ILE A 286 -1.25 -10.92 -12.52
N TYR A 287 -0.44 -9.91 -12.85
CA TYR A 287 -0.79 -8.91 -13.88
C TYR A 287 -0.58 -9.38 -15.32
N LYS A 288 -0.11 -10.61 -15.52
CA LYS A 288 -0.05 -11.29 -16.82
C LYS A 288 -1.24 -12.21 -17.08
N ARG A 289 -2.19 -12.33 -16.14
CA ARG A 289 -3.21 -13.39 -16.14
C ARG A 289 -4.61 -12.88 -15.85
N PHE A 290 -5.61 -13.61 -16.33
CA PHE A 290 -7.00 -13.47 -15.90
C PHE A 290 -7.23 -14.14 -14.53
N PRO A 291 -8.37 -13.89 -13.85
CA PRO A 291 -8.67 -14.48 -12.54
C PRO A 291 -8.69 -16.02 -12.52
N ASP A 292 -8.95 -16.65 -13.67
CA ASP A 292 -8.94 -18.10 -13.85
C ASP A 292 -7.54 -18.69 -14.04
N GLY A 293 -6.51 -17.84 -14.05
CA GLY A 293 -5.11 -18.21 -14.18
C GLY A 293 -4.63 -18.36 -15.63
N SER A 294 -5.50 -18.23 -16.63
CA SER A 294 -5.09 -18.18 -18.03
C SER A 294 -4.23 -16.94 -18.31
N LYS A 295 -3.29 -17.03 -19.24
CA LYS A 295 -2.46 -15.87 -19.59
C LYS A 295 -3.27 -14.90 -20.43
N ILE A 296 -3.03 -13.62 -20.25
CA ILE A 296 -3.60 -12.58 -21.13
C ILE A 296 -2.97 -12.71 -22.53
N ILE A 297 -1.67 -12.99 -22.57
CA ILE A 297 -0.91 -13.30 -23.78
C ILE A 297 -0.35 -14.71 -23.63
N GLU A 298 -0.84 -15.64 -24.45
CA GLU A 298 -0.47 -17.06 -24.36
C GLU A 298 0.99 -17.31 -24.77
N ASP A 299 1.42 -16.68 -25.87
CA ASP A 299 2.81 -16.70 -26.33
C ASP A 299 3.54 -15.41 -25.91
N ASP A 300 4.19 -15.45 -24.75
CA ASP A 300 5.01 -14.38 -24.19
C ASP A 300 6.51 -14.69 -24.24
N SER A 301 6.93 -15.50 -25.22
CA SER A 301 8.34 -15.93 -25.39
C SER A 301 9.27 -14.79 -25.80
N ASP A 302 8.76 -13.76 -26.48
CA ASP A 302 9.51 -12.54 -26.78
C ASP A 302 9.70 -11.71 -25.48
N PRO A 303 10.96 -11.42 -25.06
CA PRO A 303 11.27 -10.61 -23.89
C PRO A 303 10.64 -9.21 -23.88
N GLU A 304 10.24 -8.68 -25.02
CA GLU A 304 9.66 -7.35 -25.21
C GLU A 304 8.12 -7.38 -25.32
N THR A 305 7.50 -8.57 -25.19
CA THR A 305 6.06 -8.77 -25.29
C THR A 305 5.28 -7.74 -24.46
N TYR A 306 5.59 -7.61 -23.17
CA TYR A 306 4.84 -6.72 -22.28
C TYR A 306 5.16 -5.23 -22.48
N ARG A 307 6.29 -4.92 -23.12
CA ARG A 307 6.66 -3.55 -23.49
C ARG A 307 5.96 -3.07 -24.74
N THR A 308 5.55 -3.97 -25.64
CA THR A 308 5.04 -3.58 -26.98
C THR A 308 3.62 -4.04 -27.27
N ASN A 309 3.10 -5.02 -26.52
CA ASN A 309 1.79 -5.60 -26.80
C ASN A 309 0.65 -4.70 -26.33
N SER A 310 -0.21 -4.28 -27.27
CA SER A 310 -1.37 -3.44 -27.01
C SER A 310 -2.51 -4.18 -26.33
N VAL A 311 -2.73 -5.46 -26.64
CA VAL A 311 -3.78 -6.28 -26.06
C VAL A 311 -3.56 -6.46 -24.56
N TRP A 312 -2.31 -6.75 -24.15
CA TRP A 312 -1.96 -6.80 -22.74
C TRP A 312 -2.19 -5.45 -22.06
N ALA A 313 -1.73 -4.35 -22.66
CA ALA A 313 -1.86 -3.02 -22.06
C ALA A 313 -3.34 -2.60 -21.84
N GLN A 314 -4.22 -2.92 -22.78
CA GLN A 314 -5.66 -2.64 -22.62
C GLN A 314 -6.28 -3.48 -21.48
N ASN A 315 -5.90 -4.75 -21.36
CA ASN A 315 -6.33 -5.60 -20.24
C ASN A 315 -5.74 -5.14 -18.91
N PHE A 316 -4.49 -4.68 -18.90
CA PHE A 316 -3.82 -4.21 -17.71
C PHE A 316 -4.46 -2.92 -17.15
N LYS A 317 -4.87 -2.00 -18.02
CA LYS A 317 -5.64 -0.81 -17.62
C LYS A 317 -6.92 -1.16 -16.84
N GLU A 318 -7.66 -2.15 -17.33
CA GLU A 318 -8.91 -2.60 -16.74
C GLU A 318 -8.74 -3.89 -15.91
N HIS A 319 -7.52 -4.13 -15.41
CA HIS A 319 -7.18 -5.41 -14.80
C HIS A 319 -8.07 -5.74 -13.61
N TRP A 320 -8.44 -7.01 -13.46
CA TRP A 320 -9.29 -7.48 -12.36
C TRP A 320 -8.70 -7.18 -10.98
N ALA A 321 -7.37 -7.09 -10.88
CA ALA A 321 -6.64 -6.76 -9.66
C ALA A 321 -6.44 -5.25 -9.43
N LYS A 322 -6.96 -4.35 -10.29
CA LYS A 322 -6.72 -2.89 -10.16
C LYS A 322 -7.30 -2.24 -8.90
N ASN A 323 -8.13 -2.96 -8.13
CA ASN A 323 -8.75 -2.50 -6.88
C ASN A 323 -8.18 -3.20 -5.64
N ILE A 324 -7.09 -3.93 -5.78
CA ILE A 324 -6.34 -4.54 -4.68
C ILE A 324 -4.86 -4.18 -4.80
N ILE A 325 -4.09 -4.51 -3.76
CA ILE A 325 -2.63 -4.33 -3.79
C ILE A 325 -1.96 -5.67 -3.47
N PRO A 326 -1.43 -6.39 -4.47
CA PRO A 326 -0.54 -7.53 -4.22
C PRO A 326 0.63 -7.08 -3.34
N SER A 327 0.90 -7.83 -2.27
CA SER A 327 1.78 -7.36 -1.19
C SER A 327 3.01 -8.25 -1.00
N CYS A 328 4.20 -7.69 -1.02
CA CYS A 328 5.48 -8.31 -0.66
C CYS A 328 6.37 -7.44 0.25
N GLY A 329 5.94 -6.22 0.56
CA GLY A 329 6.64 -5.26 1.41
C GLY A 329 6.28 -5.36 2.89
N ALA A 330 6.50 -4.26 3.63
CA ALA A 330 6.31 -4.22 5.09
C ALA A 330 4.83 -4.28 5.52
N TRP A 331 3.92 -3.88 4.62
CA TRP A 331 2.48 -3.96 4.81
C TRP A 331 1.83 -4.98 3.89
N ILE A 332 0.77 -5.62 4.38
CA ILE A 332 -0.10 -6.50 3.60
C ILE A 332 -1.48 -5.85 3.53
N PHE A 333 -1.95 -5.62 2.32
CA PHE A 333 -3.29 -5.14 2.04
C PHE A 333 -4.35 -6.15 2.51
N GLU A 334 -5.35 -5.67 3.25
CA GLU A 334 -6.48 -6.50 3.70
C GLU A 334 -7.79 -6.18 2.97
N GLY A 335 -7.93 -4.98 2.41
CA GLY A 335 -9.13 -4.58 1.70
C GLY A 335 -9.36 -3.07 1.70
N ILE A 336 -10.22 -2.65 0.78
CA ILE A 336 -10.74 -1.28 0.67
C ILE A 336 -12.26 -1.31 0.66
N SER A 337 -12.87 -0.33 1.30
CA SER A 337 -14.31 -0.09 1.35
C SER A 337 -14.62 1.36 1.00
N ASP A 338 -15.88 1.77 1.07
CA ASP A 338 -16.24 3.18 0.89
C ASP A 338 -15.82 4.08 2.05
N ARG A 339 -15.47 3.49 3.20
CA ARG A 339 -15.14 4.24 4.43
C ARG A 339 -13.67 4.22 4.81
N GLN A 340 -12.94 3.18 4.39
CA GLN A 340 -11.55 2.99 4.78
C GLN A 340 -10.83 1.99 3.89
N ILE A 341 -9.50 2.05 3.93
CA ILE A 341 -8.56 1.02 3.50
C ILE A 341 -7.79 0.49 4.72
N SER A 342 -7.47 -0.80 4.72
CA SER A 342 -6.84 -1.47 5.86
C SER A 342 -5.63 -2.32 5.45
N PHE A 343 -4.62 -2.29 6.31
CA PHE A 343 -3.37 -3.03 6.15
C PHE A 343 -2.99 -3.71 7.46
N ARG A 344 -2.34 -4.86 7.35
CA ARG A 344 -1.70 -5.55 8.47
C ARG A 344 -0.20 -5.64 8.24
N ARG A 345 0.58 -5.60 9.31
CA ARG A 345 2.04 -5.76 9.27
C ARG A 345 2.39 -7.10 8.61
N ASN A 346 3.40 -7.11 7.76
CA ASN A 346 4.01 -8.33 7.22
C ASN A 346 4.96 -8.92 8.27
N PRO A 347 4.65 -10.07 8.89
CA PRO A 347 5.55 -10.69 9.87
C PRO A 347 6.83 -11.23 9.24
N ASP A 348 6.81 -11.53 7.93
CA ASP A 348 7.92 -12.12 7.18
C ASP A 348 8.80 -11.06 6.49
N HIS A 349 8.56 -9.76 6.75
CA HIS A 349 9.36 -8.70 6.14
C HIS A 349 10.79 -8.70 6.67
N TYR A 350 11.77 -8.61 5.77
CA TYR A 350 13.20 -8.74 6.09
C TYR A 350 13.73 -7.65 7.02
N GLN A 351 12.99 -6.55 7.21
CA GLN A 351 13.30 -5.52 8.20
C GLN A 351 12.15 -5.37 9.21
N PRO A 352 12.16 -6.14 10.31
CA PRO A 352 11.03 -6.19 11.25
C PRO A 352 10.64 -4.84 11.86
N LEU A 353 11.59 -3.92 12.02
CA LEU A 353 11.37 -2.61 12.64
C LEU A 353 10.92 -1.53 11.65
N ASP A 354 10.71 -1.85 10.37
CA ASP A 354 10.12 -0.90 9.41
C ASP A 354 8.69 -0.49 9.79
N VAL A 355 7.99 -1.38 10.50
CA VAL A 355 6.62 -1.17 10.93
C VAL A 355 6.51 -1.49 12.42
N LEU A 356 6.22 -0.44 13.20
CA LEU A 356 6.16 -0.47 14.66
C LEU A 356 4.75 -0.68 15.23
N VAL A 357 3.77 -0.98 14.38
CA VAL A 357 2.36 -1.22 14.74
C VAL A 357 1.82 -2.46 14.02
N GLN A 358 0.74 -3.09 14.51
CA GLN A 358 0.20 -4.30 13.86
C GLN A 358 -0.68 -4.00 12.65
N ARG A 359 -1.41 -2.88 12.72
CA ARG A 359 -2.42 -2.51 11.72
C ARG A 359 -2.31 -1.05 11.37
N SER A 360 -2.66 -0.73 10.13
CA SER A 360 -2.84 0.63 9.65
C SER A 360 -4.21 0.72 9.01
N GLU A 361 -5.01 1.70 9.42
CA GLU A 361 -6.34 1.96 8.88
C GLU A 361 -6.40 3.42 8.44
N VAL A 362 -6.72 3.65 7.17
CA VAL A 362 -6.90 5.00 6.63
C VAL A 362 -8.36 5.21 6.35
N VAL A 363 -9.01 6.12 7.09
CA VAL A 363 -10.41 6.46 6.90
C VAL A 363 -10.59 7.52 5.81
N PHE A 364 -11.60 7.35 4.97
CA PHE A 364 -11.92 8.30 3.91
C PHE A 364 -12.91 9.34 4.42
N ARG A 365 -12.61 10.61 4.15
CA ARG A 365 -13.41 11.76 4.55
C ARG A 365 -13.56 12.74 3.41
N ASN A 366 -14.66 13.50 3.41
CA ASN A 366 -15.00 14.38 2.30
C ASN A 366 -14.39 15.78 2.43
N SER A 367 -13.88 16.15 3.62
CA SER A 367 -13.28 17.46 3.86
C SER A 367 -12.19 17.43 4.94
N PRO A 368 -11.22 18.36 4.89
CA PRO A 368 -10.25 18.57 5.97
C PRO A 368 -10.90 18.78 7.33
N ASP A 369 -12.01 19.51 7.39
CA ASP A 369 -12.72 19.81 8.66
C ASP A 369 -13.28 18.54 9.30
N SER A 370 -13.79 17.60 8.49
CA SER A 370 -14.26 16.32 9.01
C SER A 370 -13.11 15.44 9.54
N ILE A 371 -11.91 15.57 8.98
CA ILE A 371 -10.70 14.91 9.50
C ILE A 371 -10.29 15.54 10.84
N TRP A 372 -10.30 16.88 10.91
CA TRP A 372 -10.01 17.60 12.13
C TRP A 372 -10.98 17.24 13.27
N GLN A 373 -12.28 17.15 12.98
CA GLN A 373 -13.28 16.69 13.96
C GLN A 373 -13.01 15.26 14.44
N ASP A 374 -12.66 14.34 13.53
CA ASP A 374 -12.29 12.98 13.92
C ASP A 374 -11.04 12.94 14.79
N PHE A 375 -10.06 13.79 14.51
CA PHE A 375 -8.86 13.91 15.34
C PHE A 375 -9.21 14.45 16.73
N GLN A 376 -10.02 15.51 16.82
CA GLN A 376 -10.52 16.05 18.09
C GLN A 376 -11.35 15.04 18.89
N MET A 377 -11.98 14.06 18.24
CA MET A 377 -12.73 12.98 18.91
C MET A 377 -11.86 11.76 19.26
N GLY A 378 -10.59 11.72 18.85
CA GLY A 378 -9.72 10.55 19.02
C GLY A 378 -10.06 9.39 18.08
N ASN A 379 -10.75 9.64 16.97
CA ASN A 379 -11.06 8.63 15.96
C ASN A 379 -9.86 8.35 15.03
N VAL A 380 -8.92 9.29 14.93
CA VAL A 380 -7.66 9.17 14.20
C VAL A 380 -6.50 9.66 15.06
N ASP A 381 -5.31 9.08 14.85
CA ASP A 381 -4.14 9.26 15.72
C ASP A 381 -3.23 10.42 15.29
N SER A 382 -3.39 10.93 14.06
CA SER A 382 -2.57 12.02 13.54
C SER A 382 -3.34 12.92 12.60
N HIS A 383 -3.07 14.22 12.68
CA HIS A 383 -3.62 15.25 11.79
C HIS A 383 -2.51 16.25 11.41
N ASP A 384 -2.42 16.58 10.13
CA ASP A 384 -1.52 17.61 9.64
C ASP A 384 -2.15 18.99 9.87
N LEU A 385 -1.64 19.72 10.86
CA LEU A 385 -2.13 21.04 11.21
C LEU A 385 -1.74 22.08 10.16
N ARG A 386 -2.74 22.74 9.58
CA ARG A 386 -2.52 23.89 8.70
C ARG A 386 -2.33 25.18 9.52
N PRO A 387 -1.62 26.20 8.99
CA PRO A 387 -1.41 27.46 9.70
C PRO A 387 -2.70 28.16 10.14
N ASP A 388 -3.78 28.06 9.36
CA ASP A 388 -5.10 28.63 9.67
C ASP A 388 -5.81 27.93 10.85
N GLN A 389 -5.42 26.68 11.17
CA GLN A 389 -6.03 25.89 12.23
C GLN A 389 -5.35 26.07 13.60
N LEU A 390 -4.31 26.90 13.71
CA LEU A 390 -3.58 27.11 14.96
C LEU A 390 -4.47 27.68 16.07
N ILE A 391 -5.33 28.65 15.74
CA ILE A 391 -6.27 29.24 16.70
C ILE A 391 -7.31 28.20 17.13
N GLU A 392 -7.77 27.35 16.21
CA GLU A 392 -8.72 26.27 16.52
C GLU A 392 -8.11 25.23 17.46
N LEU A 393 -6.84 24.85 17.25
CA LEU A 393 -6.10 23.99 18.15
C LEU A 393 -5.97 24.62 19.54
N GLU A 394 -5.56 25.88 19.62
CA GLU A 394 -5.44 26.59 20.91
C GLU A 394 -6.77 26.62 21.69
N ASN A 395 -7.89 26.79 20.99
CA ASN A 395 -9.21 26.74 21.59
C ASN A 395 -9.59 25.31 22.02
N PHE A 396 -9.27 24.31 21.19
CA PHE A 396 -9.54 22.91 21.50
C PHE A 396 -8.78 22.44 22.75
N LEU A 397 -7.50 22.81 22.90
CA LEU A 397 -6.69 22.47 24.07
C LEU A 397 -7.25 23.03 25.39
N LYS A 398 -8.06 24.10 25.32
CA LYS A 398 -8.76 24.69 26.48
C LYS A 398 -10.15 24.09 26.72
N SER A 399 -10.63 23.22 25.84
CA SER A 399 -11.97 22.64 25.94
C SER A 399 -12.05 21.50 26.96
N ASP A 400 -13.22 21.34 27.59
CA ASP A 400 -13.48 20.22 28.51
C ASP A 400 -13.26 18.85 27.84
N LEU A 401 -13.54 18.76 26.54
CA LEU A 401 -13.35 17.55 25.74
C LEU A 401 -11.87 17.14 25.71
N TYR A 402 -10.96 18.08 25.41
CA TYR A 402 -9.53 17.80 25.42
C TYR A 402 -9.01 17.50 26.83
N GLN A 403 -9.45 18.26 27.83
CA GLN A 403 -9.03 18.06 29.23
C GLN A 403 -9.44 16.67 29.77
N GLU A 404 -10.54 16.09 29.27
CA GLU A 404 -10.91 14.71 29.53
C GLU A 404 -10.05 13.69 28.77
N GLN A 405 -9.67 13.98 27.51
CA GLN A 405 -8.77 13.12 26.72
C GLN A 405 -7.37 13.05 27.32
N GLU A 406 -6.83 14.20 27.72
CA GLU A 406 -5.50 14.30 28.35
C GLU A 406 -5.46 13.53 29.66
N ARG A 407 -6.50 13.64 30.50
CA ARG A 407 -6.63 12.82 31.73
C ARG A 407 -6.67 11.32 31.48
N LYS A 408 -7.11 10.89 30.29
CA LYS A 408 -7.10 9.48 29.85
C LYS A 408 -5.80 9.04 29.20
N GLY A 409 -4.79 9.91 29.13
CA GLY A 409 -3.50 9.63 28.48
C GLY A 409 -3.52 9.79 26.96
N ASN A 410 -4.59 10.36 26.39
CA ASN A 410 -4.73 10.63 24.95
C ASN A 410 -4.42 12.10 24.62
N GLY A 411 -3.45 12.69 25.33
CA GLY A 411 -3.01 14.05 25.07
C GLY A 411 -2.38 14.20 23.69
N ILE A 412 -2.46 15.39 23.10
CA ILE A 412 -1.88 15.64 21.78
C ILE A 412 -0.37 15.86 21.91
N GLY A 413 0.41 15.00 21.26
CA GLY A 413 1.82 15.25 21.00
C GLY A 413 2.01 16.14 19.77
N LYS A 414 2.80 17.21 19.88
CA LYS A 414 3.13 18.10 18.75
C LYS A 414 4.55 17.85 18.26
N LEU A 415 4.69 17.60 16.95
CA LEU A 415 5.99 17.54 16.28
C LEU A 415 6.08 18.69 15.28
N GLU A 416 6.97 19.64 15.54
CA GLU A 416 7.24 20.76 14.64
C GLU A 416 8.51 20.52 13.84
N TYR A 417 8.41 20.59 12.52
CA TYR A 417 9.54 20.46 11.62
C TYR A 417 9.32 21.30 10.36
N PRO A 418 10.40 21.81 9.74
CA PRO A 418 10.29 22.52 8.47
C PRO A 418 9.90 21.52 7.37
N ALA A 419 8.65 21.54 6.93
CA ALA A 419 8.21 20.81 5.75
C ALA A 419 8.28 21.72 4.52
N ARG A 420 9.05 21.34 3.49
CA ARG A 420 9.02 21.99 2.16
C ARG A 420 7.83 21.44 1.37
N ASN A 421 6.63 21.86 1.72
CA ASN A 421 5.42 21.50 0.99
C ASN A 421 5.28 22.43 -0.21
N TYR A 422 5.74 21.98 -1.39
CA TYR A 422 5.46 22.66 -2.65
C TYR A 422 4.07 22.23 -3.12
N VAL A 423 3.08 23.10 -2.97
CA VAL A 423 1.80 22.93 -3.65
C VAL A 423 1.98 23.46 -5.07
N TYR A 424 1.92 22.58 -6.06
CA TYR A 424 1.85 23.01 -7.46
C TYR A 424 0.46 23.64 -7.66
N LEU A 425 0.42 24.97 -7.81
CA LEU A 425 -0.75 25.69 -8.31
C LEU A 425 -0.68 25.57 -9.84
N GLY A 426 -1.31 24.52 -10.37
CA GLY A 426 -1.47 24.26 -11.79
C GLY A 426 -2.84 24.72 -12.29
#